data_AF-A0A2N6CX74-F1
#
_entry.id   AF-A0A2N6CX74-F1
#
_cell.length_a   1.000
_cell.length_b   1.000
_cell.length_c   1.000
_cell.angle_alpha   90.00
_cell.angle_beta   90.00
_cell.angle_gamma   90.00
#
_symmetry.space_group_name_H-M   'P 1'
#
loop_
_entity.id
_entity.type
_entity.pdbx_description
1 polymer ?
#
loop_
_entity_poly.entity_id
_entity_poly.type
_entity_poly.pdbx_seq_one_letter_code
_entity_poly.pdbx_strand_id
1 'polypeptide(L)' 'MTKATPLDWYSEAIPFEELLQIARSRITLCNAHSRPEVYQCALQVVRQKLCPCVASEEQIVNALVDEFLHTAGR' A
#
# COMPACT_ATOMS: atom_id res chain seq x y z
N MET A 1 -28.30 12.07 19.97
CA MET A 1 -27.93 12.02 18.55
C MET A 1 -26.50 12.51 18.41
N THR A 2 -25.52 11.63 18.58
CA THR A 2 -24.11 11.95 18.36
C THR A 2 -23.87 12.03 16.86
N LYS A 3 -23.57 13.23 16.40
CA LYS A 3 -23.18 13.54 15.03
C LYS A 3 -21.86 12.80 14.78
N ALA A 4 -21.89 11.69 14.04
CA ALA A 4 -20.68 11.00 13.60
C ALA A 4 -19.85 12.03 12.82
N THR A 5 -18.73 12.43 13.39
CA THR A 5 -17.75 13.28 12.73
C THR A 5 -17.26 12.54 11.48
N PRO A 6 -17.31 13.12 10.27
CA PRO A 6 -16.87 12.46 9.03
C PRO A 6 -15.34 12.24 8.96
N LEU A 7 -14.64 12.34 10.09
CA LEU A 7 -13.20 12.17 10.24
C LEU A 7 -12.81 10.79 10.81
N ASP A 8 -13.76 9.96 11.25
CA ASP A 8 -13.49 8.59 11.72
C ASP A 8 -13.02 7.63 10.61
N TRP A 9 -13.01 8.07 9.35
CA TRP A 9 -12.47 7.31 8.22
C TRP A 9 -11.04 7.71 7.87
N TYR A 10 -10.53 8.76 8.52
CA TYR A 10 -9.12 9.13 8.48
C TYR A 10 -8.40 8.30 9.53
N SER A 11 -8.11 7.04 9.17
CA SER A 11 -7.04 6.31 9.85
C SER A 11 -5.82 7.22 9.88
N GLU A 12 -5.29 7.46 11.07
CA GLU A 12 -3.97 8.03 11.30
C GLU A 12 -3.01 7.55 10.20
N ALA A 13 -2.19 8.46 9.67
CA ALA A 13 -1.28 8.16 8.56
C ALA A 13 -0.57 6.82 8.82
N ILE A 14 -0.94 5.78 8.06
CA ILE A 14 -0.46 4.42 8.31
C ILE A 14 1.08 4.47 8.22
N PRO A 15 1.81 4.03 9.26
CA PRO A 15 3.26 3.96 9.22
C PRO A 15 3.72 3.15 8.01
N PHE A 16 4.81 3.57 7.37
CA PHE A 16 5.30 2.90 6.16
C PHE A 16 5.58 1.40 6.37
N GLU A 17 6.04 1.01 7.55
CA GLU A 17 6.28 -0.40 7.93
C GLU A 17 4.98 -1.23 7.95
N GLU A 18 3.89 -0.67 8.44
CA GLU A 18 2.58 -1.33 8.46
C GLU A 18 2.03 -1.45 7.03
N LEU A 19 2.19 -0.40 6.22
CA LEU A 19 1.85 -0.42 4.80
C LEU A 19 2.66 -1.51 4.06
N LEU A 20 3.93 -1.69 4.40
CA LEU A 20 4.82 -2.74 3.88
C LEU A 20 4.32 -4.15 4.21
N GLN A 21 3.90 -4.39 5.45
CA GLN A 21 3.33 -5.67 5.89
C GLN A 21 2.03 -5.99 5.13
N ILE A 22 1.13 -5.01 5.02
CA ILE A 22 -0.13 -5.15 4.28
C ILE A 22 0.14 -5.40 2.80
N ALA A 23 1.05 -4.62 2.20
CA ALA A 23 1.44 -4.75 0.80
C ALA A 23 2.05 -6.12 0.53
N ARG A 24 2.97 -6.61 1.37
CA ARG A 24 3.55 -7.96 1.23
C ARG A 24 2.48 -9.04 1.23
N SER A 25 1.59 -9.05 2.22
CA SER A 25 0.53 -10.05 2.31
C SER A 25 -0.34 -10.06 1.05
N ARG A 26 -0.71 -8.88 0.55
CA ARG A 26 -1.51 -8.71 -0.67
C ARG A 26 -0.77 -9.08 -1.96
N ILE A 27 0.50 -8.70 -2.10
CA ILE A 27 1.32 -9.01 -3.27
C ILE A 27 1.57 -10.52 -3.36
N THR A 28 1.85 -11.18 -2.22
CA THR A 28 1.98 -12.64 -2.16
C THR A 28 0.67 -13.33 -2.56
N LEU A 29 -0.48 -12.84 -2.08
CA LEU A 29 -1.80 -13.35 -2.50
C LEU A 29 -2.10 -13.07 -3.98
N CYS A 30 -1.52 -12.01 -4.55
CA CYS A 30 -1.65 -11.68 -5.96
C CYS A 30 -0.95 -12.69 -6.88
N ASN A 31 -0.09 -13.57 -6.34
CA ASN A 31 0.72 -14.51 -7.11
C ASN A 31 1.44 -13.83 -8.28
N ALA A 32 1.96 -12.61 -8.04
CA ALA A 32 2.64 -11.79 -9.04
C ALA A 32 4.07 -12.31 -9.23
N HIS A 33 4.48 -12.56 -10.48
CA HIS A 33 5.80 -13.10 -10.83
C HIS A 33 6.69 -12.09 -11.56
N SER A 34 6.12 -10.95 -11.92
CA SER A 34 6.81 -9.89 -12.65
C SER A 34 6.68 -8.54 -11.95
N ARG A 35 7.69 -7.66 -12.09
CA ARG A 35 7.66 -6.30 -11.54
C ARG A 35 6.39 -5.51 -11.91
N PRO A 36 5.86 -5.56 -13.16
CA PRO A 36 4.61 -4.88 -13.50
C PRO A 36 3.39 -5.40 -12.72
N GLU A 37 3.30 -6.71 -12.47
CA GLU A 37 2.21 -7.30 -11.69
C GLU A 37 2.32 -6.91 -10.21
N VAL A 38 3.54 -6.95 -9.65
CA VAL A 38 3.82 -6.50 -8.28
C VAL A 38 3.44 -5.03 -8.12
N TYR A 39 3.76 -4.19 -9.11
CA TYR A 39 3.39 -2.78 -9.15
C TYR A 39 1.87 -2.58 -9.13
N GLN A 40 1.12 -3.30 -9.96
CA GLN A 40 -0.34 -3.21 -9.99
C GLN A 40 -0.97 -3.62 -8.66
N CYS A 41 -0.47 -4.68 -8.03
CA CYS A 41 -0.96 -5.13 -6.74
C CYS A 41 -0.62 -4.14 -5.62
N ALA A 42 0.60 -3.60 -5.59
CA ALA A 42 1.01 -2.56 -4.65
C ALA A 42 0.18 -1.27 -4.81
N LEU A 43 -0.12 -0.88 -6.05
CA LEU A 43 -0.98 0.26 -6.37
C LEU A 43 -2.39 0.10 -5.81
N GLN A 44 -2.98 -1.10 -5.90
CA GLN A 44 -4.29 -1.36 -5.30
C GLN A 44 -4.27 -1.23 -3.78
N VAL A 45 -3.20 -1.68 -3.12
CA VAL A 45 -3.05 -1.53 -1.66
C VAL A 45 -2.95 -0.06 -1.28
N VAL A 46 -2.09 0.70 -1.97
CA VAL A 46 -1.93 2.13 -1.76
C VAL A 46 -3.28 2.85 -1.94
N ARG A 47 -4.03 2.57 -3.01
CA ARG A 47 -5.34 3.19 -3.23
C ARG A 47 -6.41 2.82 -2.21
N GLN A 48 -6.35 1.61 -1.64
CA GLN A 48 -7.30 1.16 -0.63
C GLN A 48 -6.96 1.66 0.77
N LYS A 49 -5.69 1.94 1.04
CA LYS A 49 -5.18 2.22 2.40
C LYS A 49 -4.72 3.66 2.60
N LEU A 50 -4.29 4.33 1.54
CA LEU A 50 -3.87 5.72 1.58
C LEU A 50 -4.99 6.62 1.07
N CYS A 51 -5.10 7.78 1.71
CA CYS A 51 -6.05 8.79 1.30
C CYS A 51 -5.64 9.35 -0.07
N PRO A 52 -6.58 9.60 -1.00
CA PRO A 52 -6.30 10.19 -2.31
C PRO A 52 -5.65 11.59 -2.26
N CYS A 53 -5.49 12.19 -1.08
CA CYS A 53 -4.73 13.42 -0.88
C CYS A 53 -3.20 13.21 -0.87
N VAL A 54 -2.72 11.96 -0.89
CA VAL A 54 -1.29 11.66 -0.99
C VAL A 54 -0.79 12.05 -2.39
N ALA A 55 -0.07 13.16 -2.47
CA ALA A 55 0.49 13.72 -3.70
C ALA A 55 1.56 12.82 -4.36
N SER A 56 1.95 11.72 -3.70
CA SER A 56 3.07 10.86 -4.13
C SER A 56 2.70 9.37 -4.16
N GLU A 57 1.49 9.02 -4.62
CA GLU A 57 1.03 7.62 -4.82
C GLU A 57 2.11 6.79 -5.53
N GLU A 58 2.65 7.31 -6.63
CA GLU A 58 3.63 6.61 -7.47
C GLU A 58 4.96 6.35 -6.75
N GLN A 59 5.42 7.28 -5.90
CA GLN A 59 6.66 7.10 -5.13
C GLN A 59 6.50 6.01 -4.07
N ILE A 60 5.34 5.97 -3.39
CA ILE A 60 5.06 4.97 -2.36
C ILE A 60 4.94 3.59 -3.00
N VAL A 61 4.25 3.48 -4.14
CA VAL A 61 4.14 2.22 -4.88
C VAL A 61 5.51 1.73 -5.33
N ASN A 62 6.36 2.60 -5.89
CA ASN A 62 7.72 2.22 -6.28
C ASN A 62 8.55 1.74 -5.09
N ALA A 63 8.50 2.43 -3.95
CA ALA A 63 9.20 2.00 -2.74
C ALA A 63 8.72 0.62 -2.24
N LEU A 64 7.42 0.34 -2.29
CA LEU A 64 6.86 -0.97 -1.92
C LEU A 64 7.32 -2.08 -2.87
N VAL A 65 7.37 -1.80 -4.17
CA VAL A 65 7.80 -2.76 -5.20
C VAL A 65 9.28 -3.09 -5.03
N ASP A 66 10.12 -2.07 -4.83
CA ASP A 66 11.56 -2.26 -4.65
C ASP A 66 11.88 -3.05 -3.38
N GLU A 67 11.23 -2.73 -2.25
CA GLU A 67 11.40 -3.49 -1.01
C GLU A 67 10.94 -4.95 -1.15
N PHE A 68 9.79 -5.19 -1.81
CA PHE A 68 9.29 -6.54 -2.04
C PHE A 68 10.24 -7.38 -2.89
N LEU A 69 10.72 -6.83 -4.01
CA LEU A 69 11.66 -7.52 -4.89
C LEU A 69 13.03 -7.70 -4.25
N HIS A 70 13.49 -6.73 -3.45
CA HIS A 70 14.75 -6.84 -2.71
C HIS A 70 14.72 -7.99 -1.69
N THR A 71 13.57 -8.22 -1.05
CA THR A 71 13.42 -9.33 -0.09
C THR A 71 13.06 -10.67 -0.71
N ALA A 72 12.46 -10.70 -1.90
CA ALA A 72 12.25 -11.95 -2.65
C ALA A 72 13.56 -12.50 -3.26
N GLY A 73 14.56 -11.64 -3.48
CA GLY A 73 15.87 -12.01 -4.03
C GLY A 73 16.94 -12.41 -3.01
N ARG A 74 16.62 -12.42 -1.71
CA ARG A 74 17.49 -12.93 -0.63
C ARG A 74 17.01 -14.29 -0.17
#